data_AF-A0A7S0R7Q0-F1
#
_entry.id   AF-A0A7S0R7Q0-F1
#
_cell.length_a   1.000
_cell.length_b   1.000
_cell.length_c   1.000
_cell.angle_alpha   90.00
_cell.angle_beta   90.00
_cell.angle_gamma   90.00
#
_symmetry.space_group_name_H-M   'P 1'
#
loop_
_entity.id
_entity.type
_entity.pdbx_description
1 polymer ?
#
loop_
_entity_poly.entity_id
_entity_poly.type
_entity_poly.pdbx_seq_one_letter_code
_entity_poly.pdbx_strand_id
1 'polypeptide(L)'
;PHPGPREVQYPCSTYVRCVGEAWPLTQDRARLEAQALIEEARHCPAHVPKVWKYDGTMKTIVMHYIEPPHIILRKGLCAGTVYPKLAEHMAEFMAATLFSTSRLAMSDTAFRQASAMGANAEMCKITELVIFTEPYGIASNNRHTTPQLDSTVAALREDAEAKVAISELKTKFVEKAEAYLHGDLHTGSMMCTQESTQVIDPEFAYYGPIGFDVGSFLANLLMAYFAQDGHATATDDRSKFRAWLSQCIVDTWQLFATKFLTRWSERAAAGGENSAYPALLFGQVAGGQAALAAAQSALMAEVFRDTLGFCGAEIIRRTVGIAHVEDLESIQDPEVRAACERRAIKLARTLLVLKDKACPDIKAVVVAADAQRQS
;
A
#
# COMPACT_ATOMS: atom_id res chain seq x y z
N PRO A 1 -39.67 11.36 -5.20
CA PRO A 1 -38.68 10.71 -6.10
C PRO A 1 -37.36 10.50 -5.36
N HIS A 2 -37.10 9.28 -4.89
CA HIS A 2 -35.73 8.91 -4.55
C HIS A 2 -34.89 9.12 -5.80
N PRO A 3 -33.85 9.99 -5.79
CA PRO A 3 -32.88 9.96 -6.87
C PRO A 3 -32.35 8.53 -6.92
N GLY A 4 -32.40 7.90 -8.09
CA GLY A 4 -31.79 6.58 -8.29
C GLY A 4 -30.32 6.60 -7.87
N PRO A 5 -29.67 5.43 -7.73
CA PRO A 5 -28.26 5.37 -7.38
C PRO A 5 -27.44 6.29 -8.30
N ARG A 6 -26.64 7.18 -7.70
CA ARG A 6 -25.73 8.04 -8.47
C ARG A 6 -24.51 7.24 -8.89
N GLU A 7 -24.09 7.42 -10.13
CA GLU A 7 -23.02 6.65 -10.77
C GLU A 7 -21.92 7.60 -11.27
N VAL A 8 -20.68 7.10 -11.29
CA VAL A 8 -19.56 7.77 -11.96
C VAL A 8 -19.13 6.93 -13.15
N GLN A 9 -18.81 7.63 -14.24
CA GLN A 9 -18.23 7.08 -15.46
C GLN A 9 -16.91 7.80 -15.73
N TYR A 10 -15.82 7.07 -15.91
CA TYR A 10 -14.55 7.66 -16.36
C TYR A 10 -13.92 6.83 -17.47
N PRO A 11 -13.47 7.47 -18.58
CA PRO A 11 -12.74 6.80 -19.62
C PRO A 11 -11.26 6.60 -19.23
N CYS A 12 -10.69 5.49 -19.68
CA CYS A 12 -9.28 5.17 -19.47
C CYS A 12 -8.37 5.95 -20.44
N SER A 13 -7.37 6.67 -19.91
CA SER A 13 -6.38 7.42 -20.71
C SER A 13 -5.47 6.49 -21.51
N THR A 14 -4.94 6.93 -22.66
CA THR A 14 -3.93 6.18 -23.45
C THR A 14 -2.49 6.42 -22.97
N TYR A 15 -2.29 7.18 -21.90
CA TYR A 15 -0.98 7.56 -21.36
C TYR A 15 -1.03 7.83 -19.85
N VAL A 16 0.15 7.83 -19.21
CA VAL A 16 0.32 8.19 -17.79
C VAL A 16 -0.05 9.67 -17.58
N ARG A 17 -1.12 9.94 -16.83
CA ARG A 17 -1.71 11.29 -16.72
C ARG A 17 -0.72 12.37 -16.25
N CYS A 18 0.18 12.05 -15.33
CA CYS A 18 1.14 13.02 -14.81
C CYS A 18 2.32 13.32 -15.75
N VAL A 19 2.50 12.52 -16.81
CA VAL A 19 3.57 12.69 -17.82
C VAL A 19 3.00 13.18 -19.15
N GLY A 20 1.77 12.81 -19.49
CA GLY A 20 1.15 13.09 -20.78
C GLY A 20 1.51 12.05 -21.84
N GLU A 21 1.24 12.37 -23.11
CA GLU A 21 1.37 11.46 -24.26
C GLU A 21 2.78 10.88 -24.46
N ALA A 22 3.80 11.49 -23.84
CA ALA A 22 5.19 11.02 -23.87
C ALA A 22 5.40 9.65 -23.16
N TRP A 23 4.45 9.20 -22.34
CA TRP A 23 4.49 7.87 -21.71
C TRP A 23 3.19 7.10 -22.00
N PRO A 24 3.12 6.38 -23.13
CA PRO A 24 1.97 5.57 -23.50
C PRO A 24 1.65 4.51 -22.46
N LEU A 25 0.35 4.25 -22.27
CA LEU A 25 -0.14 3.30 -21.29
C LEU A 25 -1.33 2.50 -21.82
N THR A 26 -1.27 1.19 -21.63
CA THR A 26 -2.32 0.26 -22.08
C THR A 26 -3.67 0.58 -21.47
N GLN A 27 -4.71 0.65 -22.29
CA GLN A 27 -6.08 0.82 -21.78
C GLN A 27 -6.69 -0.48 -21.25
N ASP A 28 -6.02 -1.61 -21.42
CA ASP A 28 -6.45 -2.89 -20.84
C ASP A 28 -6.44 -2.84 -19.30
N ARG A 29 -5.69 -1.90 -18.70
CA ARG A 29 -5.74 -1.65 -17.26
C ARG A 29 -7.13 -1.32 -16.72
N ALA A 30 -8.03 -0.75 -17.52
CA ALA A 30 -9.43 -0.54 -17.09
C ALA A 30 -10.21 -1.85 -16.95
N ARG A 31 -9.85 -2.89 -17.72
CA ARG A 31 -10.41 -4.23 -17.53
C ARG A 31 -9.91 -4.81 -16.21
N LEU A 32 -8.61 -4.66 -15.94
CA LEU A 32 -7.95 -5.18 -14.74
C LEU A 32 -8.45 -4.47 -13.49
N GLU A 33 -8.60 -3.14 -13.53
CA GLU A 33 -9.22 -2.35 -12.47
C GLU A 33 -10.65 -2.80 -12.18
N ALA A 34 -11.49 -2.99 -13.21
CA ALA A 34 -12.84 -3.49 -13.02
C ALA A 34 -12.86 -4.89 -12.40
N GLN A 35 -11.96 -5.78 -12.83
CA GLN A 35 -11.81 -7.13 -12.28
C GLN A 35 -11.38 -7.08 -10.80
N ALA A 36 -10.41 -6.22 -10.48
CA ALA A 36 -9.93 -6.03 -9.12
C ALA A 36 -11.01 -5.46 -8.20
N LEU A 37 -11.71 -4.40 -8.60
CA LEU A 37 -12.83 -3.87 -7.81
C LEU A 37 -13.93 -4.91 -7.56
N ILE A 38 -14.25 -5.74 -8.55
CA ILE A 38 -15.23 -6.84 -8.39
C ILE A 38 -14.71 -7.90 -7.41
N GLU A 39 -13.43 -8.26 -7.50
CA GLU A 39 -12.81 -9.25 -6.61
C GLU A 39 -12.70 -8.72 -5.18
N GLU A 40 -12.24 -7.49 -5.00
CA GLU A 40 -12.14 -6.83 -3.71
C GLU A 40 -13.53 -6.68 -3.06
N ALA A 41 -14.54 -6.24 -3.81
CA ALA A 41 -15.92 -6.13 -3.33
C ALA A 41 -16.55 -7.48 -2.99
N ARG A 42 -16.09 -8.59 -3.57
CA ARG A 42 -16.55 -9.94 -3.18
C ARG A 42 -16.14 -10.26 -1.74
N HIS A 43 -14.96 -9.81 -1.33
CA HIS A 43 -14.39 -10.12 -0.01
C HIS A 43 -14.62 -9.01 1.02
N CYS A 44 -14.73 -7.74 0.59
CA CYS A 44 -14.89 -6.58 1.46
C CYS A 44 -15.84 -5.51 0.84
N PRO A 45 -17.13 -5.82 0.64
CA PRO A 45 -18.06 -4.91 -0.04
C PRO A 45 -18.31 -3.58 0.68
N ALA A 46 -17.99 -3.49 1.98
CA ALA A 46 -18.18 -2.27 2.77
C ALA A 46 -17.14 -1.18 2.44
N HIS A 47 -16.00 -1.55 1.87
CA HIS A 47 -14.85 -0.66 1.66
C HIS A 47 -14.45 -0.52 0.20
N VAL A 48 -15.31 -0.92 -0.74
CA VAL A 48 -15.05 -0.88 -2.18
C VAL A 48 -16.32 -0.39 -2.90
N PRO A 49 -16.23 0.59 -3.80
CA PRO A 49 -17.40 1.04 -4.54
C PRO A 49 -17.92 -0.08 -5.45
N LYS A 50 -19.23 -0.30 -5.41
CA LYS A 50 -19.86 -1.31 -6.26
C LYS A 50 -19.69 -0.97 -7.74
N VAL A 51 -19.15 -1.90 -8.51
CA VAL A 51 -19.12 -1.83 -9.98
C VAL A 51 -20.47 -2.25 -10.55
N TRP A 52 -21.06 -1.38 -11.38
CA TRP A 52 -22.32 -1.65 -12.09
C TRP A 52 -22.06 -2.28 -13.46
N LYS A 53 -21.08 -1.76 -14.19
CA LYS A 53 -20.74 -2.23 -15.55
C LYS A 53 -19.28 -1.92 -15.88
N TYR A 54 -18.65 -2.84 -16.61
CA TYR A 54 -17.46 -2.56 -17.41
C TYR A 54 -17.81 -2.65 -18.90
N ASP A 55 -17.42 -1.64 -19.68
CA ASP A 55 -17.57 -1.62 -21.13
C ASP A 55 -16.20 -1.79 -21.80
N GLY A 56 -15.97 -2.98 -22.36
CA GLY A 56 -14.68 -3.37 -22.95
C GLY A 56 -14.33 -2.64 -24.25
N THR A 57 -15.33 -2.11 -24.96
CA THR A 57 -15.14 -1.30 -26.18
C THR A 57 -14.76 0.11 -25.81
N MET A 58 -15.47 0.71 -24.84
CA MET A 58 -15.23 2.08 -24.39
C MET A 58 -14.13 2.19 -23.33
N LYS A 59 -13.58 1.07 -22.86
CA LYS A 59 -12.59 1.01 -21.76
C LYS A 59 -13.03 1.84 -20.56
N THR A 60 -14.27 1.64 -20.16
CA THR A 60 -14.98 2.49 -19.20
C THR A 60 -15.56 1.65 -18.08
N ILE A 61 -15.44 2.13 -16.85
CA ILE A 61 -16.04 1.53 -15.66
C ILE A 61 -17.19 2.45 -15.21
N VAL A 62 -18.34 1.84 -14.93
CA VAL A 62 -19.50 2.48 -14.30
C VAL A 62 -19.62 1.90 -12.90
N MET A 63 -19.51 2.74 -11.89
CA MET A 63 -19.50 2.32 -10.48
C MET A 63 -20.27 3.29 -9.59
N HIS A 64 -20.49 2.89 -8.35
CA HIS A 64 -21.15 3.70 -7.34
C HIS A 64 -20.42 5.04 -7.13
N TYR A 65 -21.18 6.14 -7.19
CA TYR A 65 -20.64 7.45 -6.87
C TYR A 65 -20.44 7.57 -5.36
N ILE A 66 -19.20 7.68 -4.93
CA ILE A 66 -18.83 7.96 -3.54
C ILE A 66 -19.17 9.43 -3.24
N GLU A 67 -20.37 9.67 -2.68
CA GLU A 67 -20.94 11.01 -2.52
C GLU A 67 -20.19 11.87 -1.49
N PRO A 68 -20.28 13.22 -1.60
CA PRO A 68 -19.87 14.12 -0.52
C PRO A 68 -20.49 13.70 0.83
N PRO A 69 -19.76 13.83 1.96
CA PRO A 69 -18.52 14.60 2.11
C PRO A 69 -17.23 13.79 1.92
N HIS A 70 -17.27 12.64 1.23
CA HIS A 70 -16.05 11.86 0.99
C HIS A 70 -15.00 12.69 0.24
N ILE A 71 -13.78 12.66 0.75
CA ILE A 71 -12.61 13.26 0.10
C ILE A 71 -11.48 12.23 0.05
N ILE A 72 -10.55 12.40 -0.89
CA ILE A 72 -9.32 11.60 -0.92
C ILE A 72 -8.60 11.71 0.43
N LEU A 73 -8.26 10.57 1.04
CA LEU A 73 -7.68 10.52 2.38
C LEU A 73 -6.45 11.42 2.51
N ARG A 74 -5.56 11.41 1.51
CA ARG A 74 -4.37 12.27 1.46
C ARG A 74 -4.68 13.75 1.72
N LYS A 75 -5.77 14.28 1.14
CA LYS A 75 -6.19 15.67 1.35
C LYS A 75 -6.62 15.91 2.79
N GLY A 76 -7.36 14.97 3.36
CA GLY A 76 -7.73 15.00 4.77
C GLY A 76 -6.52 14.99 5.70
N LEU A 77 -5.51 14.16 5.40
CA LEU A 77 -4.27 14.07 6.18
C LEU A 77 -3.44 15.36 6.10
N CYS A 78 -3.32 15.99 4.92
CA CYS A 78 -2.69 17.30 4.77
C CYS A 78 -3.41 18.38 5.60
N ALA A 79 -4.75 18.32 5.66
CA ALA A 79 -5.56 19.23 6.46
C ALA A 79 -5.49 18.96 7.98
N GLY A 80 -4.95 17.82 8.41
CA GLY A 80 -4.95 17.38 9.82
C GLY A 80 -6.29 16.82 10.30
N THR A 81 -7.05 16.22 9.40
CA THR A 81 -8.34 15.58 9.71
C THR A 81 -8.12 14.19 10.28
N VAL A 82 -8.60 13.97 11.51
CA VAL A 82 -8.62 12.64 12.15
C VAL A 82 -9.73 11.80 11.53
N TYR A 83 -9.44 10.54 11.23
CA TYR A 83 -10.39 9.55 10.73
C TYR A 83 -10.48 8.36 11.70
N PRO A 84 -11.39 8.39 12.70
CA PRO A 84 -11.39 7.45 13.82
C PRO A 84 -11.48 5.97 13.42
N LYS A 85 -12.10 5.67 12.27
CA LYS A 85 -12.30 4.30 11.78
C LYS A 85 -11.23 3.83 10.79
N LEU A 86 -10.28 4.68 10.41
CA LEU A 86 -9.35 4.41 9.31
C LEU A 86 -8.57 3.11 9.52
N ALA A 87 -7.96 2.94 10.70
CA ALA A 87 -7.17 1.75 11.02
C ALA A 87 -8.01 0.46 10.95
N GLU A 88 -9.22 0.47 11.52
CA GLU A 88 -10.13 -0.68 11.51
C GLU A 88 -10.59 -1.03 10.09
N HIS A 89 -11.02 -0.04 9.31
CA HIS A 89 -11.50 -0.25 7.94
C HIS A 89 -10.40 -0.75 7.01
N MET A 90 -9.20 -0.15 7.07
CA MET A 90 -8.09 -0.55 6.21
C MET A 90 -7.52 -1.91 6.63
N ALA A 91 -7.46 -2.20 7.93
CA ALA A 91 -7.09 -3.53 8.42
C ALA A 91 -8.08 -4.61 7.95
N GLU A 92 -9.39 -4.30 7.99
CA GLU A 92 -10.43 -5.19 7.48
C GLU A 92 -10.32 -5.40 5.97
N PHE A 93 -10.19 -4.33 5.18
CA PHE A 93 -9.99 -4.41 3.74
C PHE A 93 -8.78 -5.30 3.40
N MET A 94 -7.59 -4.97 3.90
CA MET A 94 -6.36 -5.71 3.60
C MET A 94 -6.44 -7.16 4.08
N ALA A 95 -6.96 -7.41 5.28
CA ALA A 95 -7.06 -8.78 5.78
C ALA A 95 -8.06 -9.62 4.97
N ALA A 96 -9.19 -9.03 4.54
CA ALA A 96 -10.20 -9.72 3.76
C ALA A 96 -9.73 -10.03 2.33
N THR A 97 -9.18 -9.04 1.61
CA THR A 97 -8.79 -9.18 0.20
C THR A 97 -7.54 -10.03 0.06
N LEU A 98 -6.49 -9.76 0.85
CA LEU A 98 -5.21 -10.47 0.75
C LEU A 98 -5.32 -11.92 1.24
N PHE A 99 -6.09 -12.19 2.30
CA PHE A 99 -6.27 -13.57 2.76
C PHE A 99 -7.06 -14.39 1.74
N SER A 100 -8.22 -13.89 1.30
CA SER A 100 -9.18 -14.67 0.52
C SER A 100 -8.70 -14.99 -0.89
N THR A 101 -7.75 -14.21 -1.41
CA THR A 101 -7.12 -14.40 -2.72
C THR A 101 -5.76 -15.12 -2.64
N SER A 102 -5.36 -15.58 -1.45
CA SER A 102 -4.10 -16.31 -1.25
C SER A 102 -4.27 -17.83 -1.30
N ARG A 103 -3.15 -18.55 -1.39
CA ARG A 103 -3.11 -20.01 -1.22
C ARG A 103 -3.52 -20.51 0.17
N LEU A 104 -3.69 -19.60 1.14
CA LEU A 104 -4.22 -19.93 2.47
C LEU A 104 -5.75 -20.13 2.42
N ALA A 105 -6.43 -19.52 1.46
CA ALA A 105 -7.87 -19.61 1.28
C ALA A 105 -8.27 -20.47 0.08
N MET A 106 -7.49 -20.41 -0.99
CA MET A 106 -7.79 -21.02 -2.29
C MET A 106 -7.12 -22.39 -2.49
N SER A 107 -7.68 -23.19 -3.40
CA SER A 107 -7.02 -24.38 -3.91
C SER A 107 -5.89 -24.03 -4.87
N ASP A 108 -4.90 -24.92 -5.04
CA ASP A 108 -3.80 -24.69 -5.99
C ASP A 108 -4.29 -24.46 -7.43
N THR A 109 -5.35 -25.16 -7.86
CA THR A 109 -5.94 -24.98 -9.20
C THR A 109 -6.58 -23.60 -9.33
N ALA A 110 -7.42 -23.20 -8.36
CA ALA A 110 -8.07 -21.90 -8.38
C ALA A 110 -7.05 -20.76 -8.30
N PHE A 111 -6.04 -20.89 -7.44
CA PHE A 111 -4.97 -19.91 -7.32
C PHE A 111 -4.17 -19.75 -8.62
N ARG A 112 -3.78 -20.86 -9.27
CA ARG A 112 -3.06 -20.80 -10.56
C ARG A 112 -3.89 -20.14 -11.65
N GLN A 113 -5.19 -20.47 -11.73
CA GLN A 113 -6.09 -19.86 -12.71
C GLN A 113 -6.27 -18.37 -12.46
N ALA A 114 -6.53 -17.98 -11.21
CA ALA A 114 -6.71 -16.58 -10.85
C ALA A 114 -5.42 -15.77 -11.05
N SER A 115 -4.26 -16.33 -10.69
CA SER A 115 -2.95 -15.72 -10.94
C SER A 115 -2.67 -15.49 -12.42
N ALA A 116 -3.02 -16.46 -13.28
CA ALA A 116 -2.88 -16.29 -14.73
C ALA A 116 -3.83 -15.21 -15.30
N MET A 117 -5.07 -15.14 -14.80
CA MET A 117 -6.06 -14.14 -15.24
C MET A 117 -5.75 -12.72 -14.74
N GLY A 118 -5.14 -12.61 -13.56
CA GLY A 118 -4.75 -11.34 -12.93
C GLY A 118 -3.37 -10.82 -13.36
N ALA A 119 -2.77 -11.35 -14.42
CA ALA A 119 -1.49 -10.88 -14.93
C ALA A 119 -1.60 -9.44 -15.48
N ASN A 120 -0.72 -8.55 -15.02
CA ASN A 120 -0.74 -7.12 -15.34
C ASN A 120 0.65 -6.57 -15.71
N ALA A 121 1.32 -7.25 -16.65
CA ALA A 121 2.74 -7.04 -16.92
C ALA A 121 3.12 -5.60 -17.29
N GLU A 122 2.28 -4.88 -18.02
CA GLU A 122 2.57 -3.49 -18.43
C GLU A 122 2.54 -2.52 -17.24
N MET A 123 1.59 -2.69 -16.32
CA MET A 123 1.50 -1.87 -15.11
C MET A 123 2.60 -2.26 -14.11
N CYS A 124 2.88 -3.56 -13.94
CA CYS A 124 3.99 -4.05 -13.12
C CYS A 124 5.32 -3.47 -13.60
N LYS A 125 5.56 -3.39 -14.92
CA LYS A 125 6.79 -2.81 -15.49
C LYS A 125 6.99 -1.34 -15.09
N ILE A 126 5.90 -0.57 -14.93
CA ILE A 126 5.99 0.81 -14.44
C ILE A 126 6.43 0.81 -12.99
N THR A 127 5.79 0.01 -12.14
CA THR A 127 6.16 -0.13 -10.72
C THR A 127 7.62 -0.58 -10.56
N GLU A 128 8.04 -1.60 -11.31
CA GLU A 128 9.42 -2.11 -11.38
C GLU A 128 10.45 -1.01 -11.71
N LEU A 129 10.08 -0.07 -12.57
CA LEU A 129 10.92 1.04 -12.96
C LEU A 129 10.93 2.14 -11.88
N VAL A 130 9.76 2.68 -11.56
CA VAL A 130 9.63 3.92 -10.77
C VAL A 130 9.80 3.71 -9.27
N ILE A 131 9.55 2.50 -8.77
CA ILE A 131 9.77 2.16 -7.34
C ILE A 131 11.15 1.54 -7.17
N PHE A 132 11.48 0.53 -7.96
CA PHE A 132 12.61 -0.36 -7.65
C PHE A 132 13.91 -0.05 -8.39
N THR A 133 13.89 0.87 -9.36
CA THR A 133 15.05 1.10 -10.24
C THR A 133 15.48 2.56 -10.25
N GLU A 134 14.64 3.47 -10.75
CA GLU A 134 15.04 4.85 -11.00
C GLU A 134 15.50 5.62 -9.76
N PRO A 135 14.83 5.55 -8.58
CA PRO A 135 15.22 6.33 -7.40
C PRO A 135 16.65 6.08 -6.91
N TYR A 136 17.23 4.93 -7.25
CA TYR A 136 18.54 4.45 -6.79
C TYR A 136 19.67 4.72 -7.79
N GLY A 137 19.38 5.42 -8.89
CA GLY A 137 20.33 5.80 -9.92
C GLY A 137 20.08 7.19 -10.50
N ILE A 138 20.87 7.57 -11.51
CA ILE A 138 20.61 8.78 -12.31
C ILE A 138 19.58 8.39 -13.38
N ALA A 139 18.39 8.98 -13.30
CA ALA A 139 17.31 8.78 -14.26
C ALA A 139 16.66 10.13 -14.59
N SER A 140 16.24 10.33 -15.84
CA SER A 140 15.62 11.58 -16.31
C SER A 140 14.29 11.91 -15.63
N ASN A 141 13.61 10.87 -15.15
CA ASN A 141 12.32 10.96 -14.48
C ASN A 141 12.42 11.39 -13.01
N ASN A 142 13.61 11.26 -12.40
CA ASN A 142 13.81 11.61 -11.00
C ASN A 142 13.80 13.13 -10.81
N ARG A 143 13.16 13.57 -9.73
CA ARG A 143 13.26 14.94 -9.22
C ARG A 143 13.19 14.93 -7.70
N HIS A 144 13.74 15.96 -7.08
CA HIS A 144 13.73 16.18 -5.63
C HIS A 144 13.76 17.69 -5.34
N THR A 145 13.55 18.08 -4.09
CA THR A 145 13.69 19.50 -3.68
C THR A 145 15.14 19.96 -3.84
N THR A 146 15.40 20.71 -4.90
CA THR A 146 16.74 21.19 -5.29
C THR A 146 16.93 22.67 -4.89
N PRO A 147 18.10 23.05 -4.34
CA PRO A 147 19.29 22.22 -4.08
C PRO A 147 19.29 21.46 -2.73
N GLN A 148 18.26 21.61 -1.90
CA GLN A 148 18.25 21.24 -0.49
C GLN A 148 18.47 19.74 -0.21
N LEU A 149 18.11 18.87 -1.16
CA LEU A 149 18.28 17.42 -1.07
C LEU A 149 19.41 16.85 -1.93
N ASP A 150 20.15 17.67 -2.68
CA ASP A 150 21.16 17.17 -3.64
C ASP A 150 22.16 16.19 -3.00
N SER A 151 22.69 16.54 -1.82
CA SER A 151 23.63 15.67 -1.08
C SER A 151 22.97 14.41 -0.53
N THR A 152 21.70 14.49 -0.10
CA THR A 152 20.94 13.35 0.42
C THR A 152 20.65 12.35 -0.70
N VAL A 153 20.24 12.84 -1.88
CA VAL A 153 19.97 12.02 -3.05
C VAL A 153 21.25 11.44 -3.64
N ALA A 154 22.35 12.20 -3.68
CA ALA A 154 23.66 11.69 -4.09
C ALA A 154 24.10 10.51 -3.19
N ALA A 155 24.02 10.67 -1.87
CA ALA A 155 24.36 9.62 -0.92
C ALA A 155 23.48 8.36 -1.10
N LEU A 156 22.17 8.51 -1.29
CA LEU A 156 21.27 7.38 -1.57
C LEU A 156 21.67 6.63 -2.85
N ARG A 157 22.05 7.35 -3.91
CA ARG A 157 22.46 6.75 -5.19
C ARG A 157 23.84 6.09 -5.12
N GLU A 158 24.65 6.40 -4.13
CA GLU A 158 25.94 5.75 -3.86
C GLU A 158 25.83 4.59 -2.85
N ASP A 159 24.68 4.47 -2.18
CA ASP A 159 24.46 3.48 -1.13
C ASP A 159 24.36 2.05 -1.67
N ALA A 160 25.44 1.29 -1.47
CA ALA A 160 25.54 -0.10 -1.91
C ALA A 160 24.52 -1.02 -1.21
N GLU A 161 24.27 -0.81 0.10
CA GLU A 161 23.32 -1.64 0.85
C GLU A 161 21.89 -1.40 0.39
N ALA A 162 21.52 -0.14 0.16
CA ALA A 162 20.20 0.20 -0.36
C ALA A 162 19.95 -0.41 -1.75
N LYS A 163 20.96 -0.40 -2.63
CA LYS A 163 20.88 -1.01 -3.97
C LYS A 163 20.70 -2.53 -3.93
N VAL A 164 21.39 -3.22 -3.01
CA VAL A 164 21.19 -4.66 -2.82
C VAL A 164 19.79 -4.92 -2.29
N ALA A 165 19.39 -4.21 -1.22
CA ALA A 165 18.09 -4.40 -0.59
C ALA A 165 16.91 -4.12 -1.54
N ILE A 166 16.98 -3.08 -2.37
CA ILE A 166 15.91 -2.81 -3.35
C ILE A 166 15.88 -3.85 -4.47
N SER A 167 17.03 -4.37 -4.89
CA SER A 167 17.08 -5.43 -5.91
C SER A 167 16.44 -6.72 -5.40
N GLU A 168 16.68 -7.09 -4.13
CA GLU A 168 16.01 -8.23 -3.49
C GLU A 168 14.48 -8.05 -3.43
N LEU A 169 14.01 -6.84 -3.08
CA LEU A 169 12.58 -6.53 -3.09
C LEU A 169 12.00 -6.54 -4.50
N LYS A 170 12.74 -6.09 -5.51
CA LYS A 170 12.32 -6.17 -6.92
C LYS A 170 12.14 -7.61 -7.35
N THR A 171 13.10 -8.50 -7.05
CA THR A 171 12.98 -9.93 -7.32
C THR A 171 11.74 -10.50 -6.66
N LYS A 172 11.49 -10.15 -5.38
CA LYS A 172 10.28 -10.58 -4.68
C LYS A 172 9.00 -10.05 -5.32
N PHE A 173 8.95 -8.78 -5.74
CA PHE A 173 7.82 -8.18 -6.45
C PHE A 173 7.50 -8.91 -7.76
N VAL A 174 8.53 -9.31 -8.51
CA VAL A 174 8.41 -10.00 -9.81
C VAL A 174 7.99 -11.47 -9.65
N GLU A 175 8.55 -12.18 -8.66
CA GLU A 175 8.44 -13.64 -8.59
C GLU A 175 7.41 -14.15 -7.58
N LYS A 176 7.19 -13.41 -6.48
CA LYS A 176 6.44 -13.92 -5.32
C LYS A 176 4.95 -13.62 -5.43
N ALA A 177 4.20 -14.51 -6.08
CA ALA A 177 2.75 -14.49 -6.08
C ALA A 177 2.18 -15.03 -4.75
N GLU A 178 1.71 -14.15 -3.86
CA GLU A 178 1.13 -14.53 -2.56
C GLU A 178 -0.39 -14.31 -2.49
N ALA A 179 -0.86 -13.15 -2.97
CA ALA A 179 -2.25 -12.75 -2.97
C ALA A 179 -2.53 -11.79 -4.14
N TYR A 180 -3.80 -11.57 -4.45
CA TYR A 180 -4.20 -10.55 -5.41
C TYR A 180 -4.16 -9.18 -4.73
N LEU A 181 -3.19 -8.38 -5.11
CA LEU A 181 -2.93 -7.06 -4.55
C LEU A 181 -3.81 -6.01 -5.22
N HIS A 182 -4.03 -4.89 -4.52
CA HIS A 182 -4.44 -3.64 -5.14
C HIS A 182 -3.31 -3.05 -6.01
N GLY A 183 -2.05 -3.15 -5.56
CA GLY A 183 -0.87 -2.79 -6.34
C GLY A 183 -0.51 -1.31 -6.41
N ASP A 184 -1.30 -0.42 -5.80
CA ASP A 184 -0.97 1.01 -5.59
C ASP A 184 -1.77 1.58 -4.39
N LEU A 185 -1.76 0.84 -3.27
CA LEU A 185 -2.59 1.13 -2.09
C LEU A 185 -2.03 2.28 -1.23
N HIS A 186 -2.02 3.49 -1.79
CA HIS A 186 -1.59 4.70 -1.10
C HIS A 186 -2.76 5.56 -0.62
N THR A 187 -2.53 6.56 0.24
CA THR A 187 -3.59 7.44 0.78
C THR A 187 -4.30 8.30 -0.29
N GLY A 188 -3.81 8.30 -1.52
CA GLY A 188 -4.52 8.85 -2.70
C GLY A 188 -5.55 7.90 -3.33
N SER A 189 -5.53 6.60 -2.99
CA SER A 189 -6.34 5.53 -3.59
C SER A 189 -7.50 5.15 -2.67
N MET A 190 -7.95 6.09 -1.86
CA MET A 190 -9.11 5.90 -0.99
C MET A 190 -9.77 7.23 -0.66
N MET A 191 -11.09 7.18 -0.51
CA MET A 191 -11.91 8.31 -0.10
C MET A 191 -12.52 8.05 1.27
N CYS A 192 -12.48 9.06 2.15
CA CYS A 192 -12.86 8.93 3.54
C CYS A 192 -13.84 10.02 4.01
N THR A 193 -14.69 9.62 4.95
CA THR A 193 -15.38 10.49 5.92
C THR A 193 -15.01 10.01 7.33
N GLN A 194 -15.54 10.65 8.38
CA GLN A 194 -15.32 10.19 9.76
C GLN A 194 -15.71 8.72 9.98
N GLU A 195 -16.72 8.22 9.25
CA GLU A 195 -17.35 6.91 9.47
C GLU A 195 -17.27 5.96 8.27
N SER A 196 -16.65 6.35 7.15
CA SER A 196 -16.57 5.54 5.93
C SER A 196 -15.20 5.66 5.28
N THR A 197 -14.70 4.53 4.79
CA THR A 197 -13.47 4.41 4.01
C THR A 197 -13.78 3.59 2.77
N GLN A 198 -13.50 4.12 1.59
CA GLN A 198 -13.73 3.47 0.29
C GLN A 198 -12.41 3.44 -0.49
N VAL A 199 -11.88 2.24 -0.72
CA VAL A 199 -10.69 2.00 -1.55
C VAL A 199 -11.08 2.03 -3.02
N ILE A 200 -10.26 2.67 -3.85
CA ILE A 200 -10.52 2.94 -5.26
C ILE A 200 -9.23 2.74 -6.08
N ASP A 201 -9.36 2.65 -7.40
CA ASP A 201 -8.22 2.69 -8.34
C ASP A 201 -7.23 1.50 -8.25
N PRO A 202 -7.69 0.23 -8.16
CA PRO A 202 -6.80 -0.94 -8.19
C PRO A 202 -6.32 -1.28 -9.63
N GLU A 203 -5.95 -0.28 -10.44
CA GLU A 203 -5.52 -0.50 -11.84
C GLU A 203 -4.14 -1.20 -11.95
N PHE A 204 -3.38 -1.21 -10.87
CA PHE A 204 -2.10 -1.92 -10.72
C PHE A 204 -2.25 -3.34 -10.14
N ALA A 205 -3.48 -3.80 -9.92
CA ALA A 205 -3.73 -5.08 -9.30
C ALA A 205 -3.08 -6.25 -10.06
N TYR A 206 -2.40 -7.10 -9.31
CA TYR A 206 -1.75 -8.31 -9.80
C TYR A 206 -1.48 -9.28 -8.63
N TYR A 207 -1.10 -10.52 -8.95
CA TYR A 207 -0.70 -11.47 -7.91
C TYR A 207 0.75 -11.24 -7.49
N GLY A 208 0.94 -10.71 -6.28
CA GLY A 208 2.25 -10.28 -5.76
C GLY A 208 2.40 -10.50 -4.26
N PRO A 209 3.45 -9.93 -3.64
CA PRO A 209 3.73 -10.12 -2.22
C PRO A 209 2.80 -9.27 -1.34
N ILE A 210 2.19 -9.89 -0.34
CA ILE A 210 1.22 -9.29 0.60
C ILE A 210 1.80 -8.03 1.26
N GLY A 211 3.09 -8.06 1.60
CA GLY A 211 3.76 -6.91 2.22
C GLY A 211 3.83 -5.66 1.35
N PHE A 212 3.59 -5.75 0.03
CA PHE A 212 3.65 -4.58 -0.86
C PHE A 212 2.49 -3.60 -0.61
N ASP A 213 1.25 -4.10 -0.53
CA ASP A 213 0.09 -3.25 -0.25
C ASP A 213 0.13 -2.70 1.17
N VAL A 214 0.42 -3.55 2.16
CA VAL A 214 0.51 -3.14 3.57
C VAL A 214 1.63 -2.11 3.73
N GLY A 215 2.79 -2.35 3.12
CA GLY A 215 3.94 -1.44 3.15
C GLY A 215 3.65 -0.10 2.47
N SER A 216 2.96 -0.12 1.33
CA SER A 216 2.58 1.09 0.59
C SER A 216 1.62 1.97 1.39
N PHE A 217 0.64 1.36 2.05
CA PHE A 217 -0.30 2.11 2.89
C PHE A 217 0.41 2.74 4.10
N LEU A 218 1.20 1.95 4.84
CA LEU A 218 1.94 2.42 6.02
C LEU A 218 2.99 3.49 5.65
N ALA A 219 3.68 3.35 4.51
CA ALA A 219 4.59 4.36 4.00
C ALA A 219 3.92 5.72 3.81
N ASN A 220 2.70 5.72 3.27
CA ASN A 220 1.96 6.95 3.04
C ASN A 220 1.47 7.60 4.35
N LEU A 221 1.13 6.81 5.37
CA LEU A 221 0.87 7.34 6.72
C LEU A 221 2.15 7.91 7.37
N LEU A 222 3.31 7.29 7.16
CA LEU A 222 4.60 7.79 7.64
C LEU A 222 5.03 9.08 6.93
N MET A 223 4.82 9.19 5.61
CA MET A 223 5.06 10.45 4.89
C MET A 223 4.13 11.56 5.38
N ALA A 224 2.85 11.24 5.60
CA ALA A 224 1.92 12.18 6.21
C ALA A 224 2.42 12.62 7.61
N TYR A 225 2.94 11.69 8.43
CA TYR A 225 3.52 11.98 9.74
C TYR A 225 4.70 12.96 9.66
N PHE A 226 5.67 12.71 8.77
CA PHE A 226 6.83 13.59 8.60
C PHE A 226 6.46 14.96 8.03
N ALA A 227 5.45 15.02 7.15
CA ALA A 227 4.97 16.26 6.56
C ALA A 227 4.29 17.20 7.57
N GLN A 228 3.81 16.69 8.70
CA GLN A 228 3.05 17.49 9.66
C GLN A 228 3.83 18.68 10.24
N ASP A 229 5.14 18.58 10.38
CA ASP A 229 5.95 19.72 10.84
C ASP A 229 5.92 20.88 9.81
N GLY A 230 5.83 20.56 8.52
CA GLY A 230 5.68 21.56 7.45
C GLY A 230 4.27 22.11 7.29
N HIS A 231 3.26 21.43 7.86
CA HIS A 231 1.86 21.87 7.91
C HIS A 231 1.49 22.53 9.24
N ALA A 232 2.45 22.72 10.14
CA ALA A 232 2.25 23.42 11.39
C ALA A 232 1.99 24.91 11.15
N THR A 233 1.13 25.49 11.98
CA THR A 233 0.82 26.92 11.99
C THR A 233 1.08 27.49 13.38
N ALA A 234 1.02 28.82 13.51
CA ALA A 234 1.15 29.48 14.83
C ALA A 234 0.10 29.01 15.86
N THR A 235 -1.03 28.47 15.41
CA THR A 235 -2.15 28.04 16.26
C THR A 235 -2.31 26.53 16.37
N ASP A 236 -1.62 25.75 15.52
CA ASP A 236 -1.67 24.28 15.53
C ASP A 236 -0.30 23.73 15.14
N ASP A 237 0.42 23.17 16.11
CA ASP A 237 1.75 22.57 15.94
C ASP A 237 1.71 21.13 15.38
N ARG A 238 0.51 20.65 15.05
CA ARG A 238 0.19 19.29 14.58
C ARG A 238 0.60 18.15 15.53
N SER A 239 0.95 18.43 16.79
CA SER A 239 1.42 17.41 17.75
C SER A 239 0.38 16.34 18.03
N LYS A 240 -0.87 16.73 18.31
CA LYS A 240 -1.98 15.81 18.54
C LYS A 240 -2.29 14.98 17.29
N PHE A 241 -2.21 15.59 16.11
CA PHE A 241 -2.46 14.89 14.86
C PHE A 241 -1.34 13.88 14.53
N ARG A 242 -0.07 14.25 14.75
CA ARG A 242 1.06 13.30 14.68
C ARG A 242 0.87 12.13 15.64
N ALA A 243 0.43 12.38 16.88
CA ALA A 243 0.16 11.30 17.84
C ALA A 243 -0.96 10.36 17.35
N TRP A 244 -2.00 10.91 16.72
CA TRP A 244 -3.04 10.09 16.09
C TRP A 244 -2.49 9.27 14.91
N LEU A 245 -1.67 9.85 14.01
CA LEU A 245 -1.04 9.12 12.91
C LEU A 245 -0.17 7.97 13.41
N SER A 246 0.65 8.21 14.44
CA SER A 246 1.44 7.20 15.12
C SER A 246 0.59 6.03 15.63
N GLN A 247 -0.53 6.34 16.30
CA GLN A 247 -1.45 5.31 16.79
C GLN A 247 -2.13 4.57 15.63
N CYS A 248 -2.57 5.30 14.59
CA CYS A 248 -3.20 4.73 13.41
C CYS A 248 -2.29 3.73 12.68
N ILE A 249 -0.98 4.01 12.58
CA ILE A 249 0.02 3.10 12.02
C ILE A 249 0.11 1.81 12.83
N VAL A 250 0.20 1.92 14.16
CA VAL A 250 0.27 0.76 15.07
C VAL A 250 -1.01 -0.07 14.98
N ASP A 251 -2.16 0.58 15.08
CA ASP A 251 -3.47 -0.09 15.07
C ASP A 251 -3.72 -0.78 13.74
N THR A 252 -3.39 -0.14 12.61
CA THR A 252 -3.57 -0.73 11.27
C THR A 252 -2.83 -2.06 11.16
N TRP A 253 -1.54 -2.09 11.52
CA TRP A 253 -0.75 -3.33 11.43
C TRP A 253 -1.26 -4.40 12.40
N GLN A 254 -1.52 -4.04 13.66
CA GLN A 254 -1.95 -4.99 14.67
C GLN A 254 -3.32 -5.59 14.33
N LEU A 255 -4.27 -4.75 13.94
CA LEU A 255 -5.59 -5.19 13.50
C LEU A 255 -5.51 -6.04 12.23
N PHE A 256 -4.69 -5.65 11.25
CA PHE A 256 -4.46 -6.44 10.03
C PHE A 256 -3.95 -7.83 10.39
N ALA A 257 -2.87 -7.92 11.18
CA ALA A 257 -2.28 -9.18 11.59
C ALA A 257 -3.28 -10.07 12.33
N THR A 258 -4.01 -9.51 13.31
CA THR A 258 -5.04 -10.24 14.05
C THR A 258 -6.14 -10.74 13.11
N LYS A 259 -6.72 -9.86 12.29
CA LYS A 259 -7.81 -10.18 11.37
C LYS A 259 -7.41 -11.19 10.29
N PHE A 260 -6.19 -11.12 9.79
CA PHE A 260 -5.64 -12.08 8.82
C PHE A 260 -5.45 -13.46 9.46
N LEU A 261 -4.86 -13.52 10.66
CA LEU A 261 -4.66 -14.77 11.40
C LEU A 261 -5.97 -15.42 11.88
N THR A 262 -6.97 -14.61 12.25
CA THR A 262 -8.31 -15.10 12.56
C THR A 262 -8.92 -15.82 11.36
N ARG A 263 -8.91 -15.19 10.18
CA ARG A 263 -9.41 -15.82 8.94
C ARG A 263 -8.66 -17.11 8.60
N TRP A 264 -7.34 -17.13 8.80
CA TRP A 264 -6.56 -18.35 8.60
C TRP A 264 -6.97 -19.46 9.58
N SER A 265 -7.09 -19.14 10.86
CA SER A 265 -7.52 -20.10 11.88
C SER A 265 -8.92 -20.66 11.59
N GLU A 266 -9.86 -19.80 11.20
CA GLU A 266 -11.22 -20.19 10.80
C GLU A 266 -11.22 -21.09 9.57
N ARG A 267 -10.43 -20.76 8.54
CA ARG A 267 -10.29 -21.59 7.33
C ARG A 267 -9.68 -22.95 7.62
N ALA A 268 -8.67 -23.00 8.47
CA ALA A 268 -8.04 -24.25 8.90
C ALA A 268 -9.02 -25.12 9.71
N ALA A 269 -9.84 -24.51 10.56
CA ALA A 269 -10.87 -25.21 11.35
C ALA A 269 -12.05 -25.71 10.52
N ALA A 270 -12.50 -24.93 9.53
CA ALA A 270 -13.61 -25.29 8.65
C ALA A 270 -13.30 -26.48 7.73
N GLY A 271 -12.02 -26.74 7.46
CA GLY A 271 -11.59 -27.71 6.45
C GLY A 271 -11.90 -27.25 5.01
N GLY A 272 -11.55 -28.09 4.03
CA GLY A 272 -11.78 -27.83 2.61
C GLY A 272 -10.50 -27.55 1.82
N GLU A 273 -10.64 -26.96 0.63
CA GLU A 273 -9.56 -26.78 -0.35
C GLU A 273 -8.52 -25.70 0.03
N ASN A 274 -7.86 -25.81 1.18
CA ASN A 274 -6.60 -25.11 1.45
C ASN A 274 -5.44 -26.07 1.17
N SER A 275 -4.82 -25.94 0.01
CA SER A 275 -3.75 -26.83 -0.43
C SER A 275 -2.41 -26.58 0.28
N ALA A 276 -2.15 -25.35 0.72
CA ALA A 276 -0.89 -25.00 1.37
C ALA A 276 -0.80 -25.55 2.79
N TYR A 277 -1.93 -25.58 3.52
CA TYR A 277 -2.00 -26.03 4.91
C TYR A 277 -3.12 -27.06 5.10
N PRO A 278 -2.96 -28.29 4.56
CA PRO A 278 -4.01 -29.29 4.56
C PRO A 278 -4.32 -29.81 5.98
N ALA A 279 -5.59 -30.16 6.22
CA ALA A 279 -6.07 -30.66 7.51
C ALA A 279 -5.33 -31.92 8.01
N LEU A 280 -4.77 -32.72 7.10
CA LEU A 280 -3.95 -33.88 7.43
C LEU A 280 -2.70 -33.52 8.25
N LEU A 281 -2.16 -32.32 8.06
CA LEU A 281 -0.96 -31.81 8.74
C LEU A 281 -1.29 -30.79 9.83
N PHE A 282 -2.31 -29.95 9.60
CA PHE A 282 -2.60 -28.76 10.42
C PHE A 282 -3.97 -28.78 11.12
N GLY A 283 -4.79 -29.80 10.87
CA GLY A 283 -6.13 -29.95 11.45
C GLY A 283 -6.11 -30.51 12.87
N GLN A 284 -7.19 -31.20 13.27
CA GLN A 284 -7.33 -31.83 14.58
C GLN A 284 -6.56 -33.16 14.66
N VAL A 285 -5.25 -33.10 14.42
CA VAL A 285 -4.30 -34.21 14.53
C VAL A 285 -3.28 -33.92 15.63
N ALA A 286 -2.60 -34.95 16.13
CA ALA A 286 -1.55 -34.77 17.13
C ALA A 286 -0.47 -33.79 16.63
N GLY A 287 -0.32 -32.66 17.33
CA GLY A 287 0.61 -31.59 16.94
C GLY A 287 0.11 -30.61 15.87
N GLY A 288 -1.06 -30.83 15.26
CA GLY A 288 -1.56 -29.99 14.17
C GLY A 288 -1.79 -28.52 14.54
N GLN A 289 -2.39 -28.27 15.71
CA GLN A 289 -2.59 -26.90 16.22
C GLN A 289 -1.26 -26.17 16.48
N ALA A 290 -0.27 -26.86 17.05
CA ALA A 290 1.06 -26.29 17.28
C ALA A 290 1.79 -26.01 15.95
N ALA A 291 1.66 -26.91 14.97
CA ALA A 291 2.19 -26.72 13.63
C ALA A 291 1.55 -25.51 12.92
N LEU A 292 0.23 -25.33 13.05
CA LEU A 292 -0.48 -24.18 12.48
C LEU A 292 -0.02 -22.87 13.12
N ALA A 293 0.07 -22.83 14.45
CA ALA A 293 0.55 -21.65 15.18
C ALA A 293 2.00 -21.28 14.78
N ALA A 294 2.87 -22.28 14.61
CA ALA A 294 4.24 -22.06 14.14
C ALA A 294 4.28 -21.51 12.71
N ALA A 295 3.46 -22.06 11.80
CA ALA A 295 3.36 -21.57 10.43
C ALA A 295 2.81 -20.14 10.34
N GLN A 296 1.78 -19.83 11.15
CA GLN A 296 1.20 -18.50 11.26
C GLN A 296 2.23 -17.47 11.73
N SER A 297 2.99 -17.81 12.77
CA SER A 297 4.08 -16.97 13.29
C SER A 297 5.16 -16.74 12.23
N ALA A 298 5.61 -17.80 11.54
CA ALA A 298 6.63 -17.70 10.51
C ALA A 298 6.18 -16.83 9.32
N LEU A 299 4.94 -17.01 8.83
CA LEU A 299 4.41 -16.20 7.74
C LEU A 299 4.30 -14.73 8.15
N MET A 300 3.72 -14.43 9.31
CA MET A 300 3.54 -13.03 9.74
C MET A 300 4.86 -12.33 9.99
N ALA A 301 5.90 -13.05 10.45
CA ALA A 301 7.24 -12.51 10.53
C ALA A 301 7.83 -12.17 9.15
N GLU A 302 7.57 -13.00 8.12
CA GLU A 302 7.97 -12.67 6.75
C GLU A 302 7.18 -11.48 6.19
N VAL A 303 5.84 -11.50 6.29
CA VAL A 303 4.97 -10.42 5.82
C VAL A 303 5.34 -9.08 6.48
N PHE A 304 5.67 -9.08 7.77
CA PHE A 304 6.13 -7.87 8.46
C PHE A 304 7.46 -7.37 7.86
N ARG A 305 8.42 -8.27 7.67
CA ARG A 305 9.73 -7.94 7.08
C ARG A 305 9.59 -7.32 5.68
N ASP A 306 8.71 -7.89 4.87
CA ASP A 306 8.41 -7.41 3.52
C ASP A 306 7.69 -6.06 3.57
N THR A 307 6.72 -5.91 4.48
CA THR A 307 6.02 -4.64 4.74
C THR A 307 7.01 -3.52 5.04
N LEU A 308 8.01 -3.74 5.90
CA LEU A 308 9.04 -2.73 6.21
C LEU A 308 9.89 -2.41 4.98
N GLY A 309 10.30 -3.42 4.22
CA GLY A 309 11.09 -3.25 3.00
C GLY A 309 10.37 -2.40 1.95
N PHE A 310 9.13 -2.79 1.59
CA PHE A 310 8.31 -2.06 0.64
C PHE A 310 7.91 -0.68 1.15
N CYS A 311 7.70 -0.53 2.47
CA CYS A 311 7.47 0.77 3.08
C CYS A 311 8.68 1.72 2.85
N GLY A 312 9.91 1.22 3.04
CA GLY A 312 11.11 2.00 2.74
C GLY A 312 11.23 2.37 1.26
N ALA A 313 10.96 1.42 0.36
CA ALA A 313 10.96 1.66 -1.08
C ALA A 313 9.93 2.72 -1.52
N GLU A 314 8.71 2.65 -0.99
CA GLU A 314 7.62 3.59 -1.28
C GLU A 314 7.96 5.01 -0.80
N ILE A 315 8.50 5.18 0.42
CA ILE A 315 8.91 6.51 0.90
C ILE A 315 10.02 7.10 0.01
N ILE A 316 11.02 6.28 -0.38
CA ILE A 316 12.13 6.72 -1.24
C ILE A 316 11.60 7.16 -2.61
N ARG A 317 10.81 6.33 -3.29
CA ARG A 317 10.32 6.65 -4.65
C ARG A 317 9.43 7.89 -4.69
N ARG A 318 8.70 8.17 -3.60
CA ARG A 318 7.85 9.36 -3.47
C ARG A 318 8.60 10.65 -3.14
N THR A 319 9.85 10.57 -2.69
CA THR A 319 10.66 11.75 -2.32
C THR A 319 11.72 12.09 -3.36
N VAL A 320 12.21 11.12 -4.13
CA VAL A 320 13.29 11.35 -5.13
C VAL A 320 12.96 10.89 -6.55
N GLY A 321 11.83 10.20 -6.73
CA GLY A 321 11.37 9.68 -8.01
C GLY A 321 10.49 10.67 -8.77
N ILE A 322 9.74 10.14 -9.76
CA ILE A 322 8.90 10.95 -10.64
C ILE A 322 7.59 11.42 -9.99
N ALA A 323 6.95 10.55 -9.22
CA ALA A 323 5.60 10.76 -8.70
C ALA A 323 5.62 11.07 -7.20
N HIS A 324 5.61 12.36 -6.87
CA HIS A 324 5.64 12.84 -5.48
C HIS A 324 4.28 12.77 -4.80
N VAL A 325 4.21 13.10 -3.51
CA VAL A 325 2.98 13.13 -2.71
C VAL A 325 2.59 14.54 -2.28
N GLU A 326 1.28 14.83 -2.31
CA GLU A 326 0.72 16.13 -1.90
C GLU A 326 1.09 16.49 -0.46
N ASP A 327 1.27 15.50 0.43
CA ASP A 327 1.69 15.71 1.82
C ASP A 327 2.96 16.56 1.91
N LEU A 328 3.95 16.29 1.05
CA LEU A 328 5.22 17.00 1.05
C LEU A 328 5.19 18.18 0.07
N GLU A 329 4.62 17.98 -1.12
CA GLU A 329 4.62 18.99 -2.19
C GLU A 329 3.76 20.22 -1.89
N SER A 330 2.78 20.12 -1.00
CA SER A 330 1.98 21.27 -0.58
C SER A 330 2.70 22.17 0.43
N ILE A 331 3.84 21.74 1.00
CA ILE A 331 4.70 22.57 1.86
C ILE A 331 5.43 23.59 0.97
N GLN A 332 5.08 24.87 1.11
CA GLN A 332 5.54 25.92 0.20
C GLN A 332 7.03 26.28 0.38
N ASP A 333 7.53 26.24 1.61
CA ASP A 333 8.92 26.55 1.90
C ASP A 333 9.81 25.35 1.54
N PRO A 334 10.72 25.46 0.56
CA PRO A 334 11.57 24.35 0.12
C PRO A 334 12.54 23.88 1.21
N GLU A 335 12.98 24.74 2.14
CA GLU A 335 13.85 24.31 3.25
C GLU A 335 13.06 23.44 4.25
N VAL A 336 11.84 23.86 4.57
CA VAL A 336 10.95 23.11 5.47
C VAL A 336 10.53 21.79 4.83
N ARG A 337 10.17 21.80 3.54
CA ARG A 337 9.84 20.59 2.78
C ARG A 337 11.02 19.61 2.78
N ALA A 338 12.21 20.09 2.41
CA ALA A 338 13.41 19.26 2.36
C ALA A 338 13.81 18.70 3.73
N ALA A 339 13.59 19.44 4.82
CA ALA A 339 13.79 18.90 6.17
C ALA A 339 12.87 17.71 6.47
N CYS A 340 11.58 17.81 6.09
CA CYS A 340 10.62 16.71 6.23
C CYS A 340 11.00 15.50 5.36
N GLU A 341 11.31 15.74 4.09
CA GLU A 341 11.73 14.73 3.12
C GLU A 341 12.99 14.00 3.58
N ARG A 342 14.01 14.72 4.04
CA ARG A 342 15.29 14.15 4.50
C ARG A 342 15.08 13.18 5.66
N ARG A 343 14.21 13.53 6.62
CA ARG A 343 13.89 12.67 7.78
C ARG A 343 13.12 11.43 7.34
N ALA A 344 12.19 11.58 6.40
CA ALA A 344 11.49 10.45 5.78
C ALA A 344 12.46 9.50 5.06
N ILE A 345 13.39 10.02 4.24
CA ILE A 345 14.41 9.23 3.53
C ILE A 345 15.31 8.47 4.51
N LYS A 346 15.73 9.09 5.63
CA LYS A 346 16.56 8.43 6.65
C LYS A 346 15.85 7.22 7.30
N LEU A 347 14.57 7.39 7.67
CA LEU A 347 13.78 6.26 8.16
C LEU A 347 13.62 5.20 7.07
N ALA A 348 13.28 5.61 5.85
CA ALA A 348 13.04 4.73 4.73
C ALA A 348 14.25 3.85 4.40
N ARG A 349 15.46 4.42 4.41
CA ARG A 349 16.71 3.67 4.26
C ARG A 349 16.86 2.62 5.36
N THR A 350 16.60 2.98 6.61
CA THR A 350 16.65 2.05 7.75
C THR A 350 15.68 0.88 7.56
N LEU A 351 14.43 1.18 7.18
CA LEU A 351 13.41 0.15 6.94
C LEU A 351 13.75 -0.75 5.75
N LEU A 352 14.25 -0.17 4.66
CA LEU A 352 14.65 -0.92 3.46
C LEU A 352 15.80 -1.90 3.73
N VAL A 353 16.86 -1.42 4.37
CA VAL A 353 18.11 -2.16 4.55
C VAL A 353 18.03 -3.11 5.75
N LEU A 354 17.61 -2.60 6.91
CA LEU A 354 17.66 -3.35 8.17
C LEU A 354 16.34 -4.05 8.49
N LYS A 355 15.20 -3.57 7.96
CA LYS A 355 13.87 -4.16 8.14
C LYS A 355 13.63 -4.45 9.64
N ASP A 356 13.31 -5.69 9.98
CA ASP A 356 12.98 -6.12 11.34
C ASP A 356 14.19 -6.17 12.29
N LYS A 357 15.42 -6.12 11.76
CA LYS A 357 16.64 -6.00 12.59
C LYS A 357 16.72 -4.64 13.29
N ALA A 358 16.20 -3.58 12.66
CA ALA A 358 16.11 -2.25 13.25
C ALA A 358 14.77 -2.01 13.95
N CYS A 359 13.68 -2.53 13.39
CA CYS A 359 12.33 -2.35 13.93
C CYS A 359 11.66 -3.72 14.11
N PRO A 360 11.84 -4.39 15.27
CA PRO A 360 11.32 -5.75 15.48
C PRO A 360 9.79 -5.82 15.54
N ASP A 361 9.11 -4.69 15.76
CA ASP A 361 7.65 -4.57 15.72
C ASP A 361 7.22 -3.19 15.19
N ILE A 362 5.91 -3.02 14.96
CA ILE A 362 5.37 -1.77 14.41
C ILE A 362 5.54 -0.56 15.35
N LYS A 363 5.62 -0.78 16.67
CA LYS A 363 5.84 0.31 17.62
C LYS A 363 7.26 0.82 17.50
N ALA A 364 8.23 -0.06 17.28
CA ALA A 364 9.61 0.32 17.02
C ALA A 364 9.75 1.17 15.74
N VAL A 365 8.91 0.95 14.71
CA VAL A 365 8.87 1.82 13.52
C VAL A 365 8.44 3.24 13.89
N VAL A 366 7.38 3.39 14.69
CA VAL A 366 6.89 4.71 15.13
C VAL A 366 7.90 5.41 16.03
N VAL A 367 8.55 4.68 16.94
CA VAL A 367 9.64 5.22 17.77
C VAL A 367 10.81 5.68 16.91
N ALA A 368 11.21 4.89 15.91
CA ALA A 368 12.25 5.28 14.97
C ALA A 368 11.85 6.52 14.16
N ALA A 369 10.59 6.63 13.73
CA ALA A 369 10.08 7.80 13.02
C ALA A 369 10.14 9.07 13.86
N ASP A 370 9.72 9.02 15.13
CA ASP A 370 9.80 10.18 16.03
C ASP A 370 11.25 10.55 16.37
N ALA A 371 12.12 9.55 16.55
CA ALA A 371 13.55 9.80 16.73
C ALA A 371 14.19 10.49 15.52
N GLN A 372 13.84 10.08 14.29
CA GLN A 372 14.28 10.77 13.06
C GLN A 372 13.69 12.18 12.93
N ARG A 373 12.45 12.39 13.39
CA ARG A 373 11.81 13.71 13.36
C ARG A 373 12.54 14.73 14.24
N GLN A 374 13.01 14.28 15.41
CA GLN A 374 13.67 15.11 16.43
C GLN A 374 15.16 15.36 16.17
N SER A 375 15.78 14.62 15.24
CA SER A 375 17.17 14.80 14.80
C SER A 375 17.31 15.80 13.67
#